data_AF-A0A971H981-F1
#
_entry.id   AF-A0A971H981-F1
#
_cell.length_a   1.000
_cell.length_b   1.000
_cell.length_c   1.000
_cell.angle_alpha   90.00
_cell.angle_beta   90.00
_cell.angle_gamma   90.00
#
_symmetry.space_group_name_H-M   'P 1'
#
loop_
_entity.id
_entity.type
_entity.pdbx_description
1 polymer ?
#
loop_
_entity_poly.entity_id
_entity_poly.type
_entity_poly.pdbx_seq_one_letter_code
_entity_poly.pdbx_strand_id
1 'polypeptide(L)'
;MHTPIKRMLIVLMLSSIMLASLSSASRAPWTGGYRLRFEGFSDKASLSDAEYIHLGLFTTPFHWKMFNPTLSAGFSSALSATQRSNIFEGALEFRLSSVHKHILSNVFRRNSTWTPAIGASYMIELEKKGRQSLHIYAKPFSFSFGEKTISVLGIRILFDIEDKRIGWGIQVLEISQFLF
;
A
#
# COMPACT_ATOMS: atom_id res chain seq x y z
N MET A 1 -31.45 9.68 -22.46
CA MET A 1 -31.28 10.64 -21.34
C MET A 1 -31.20 9.87 -20.01
N HIS A 2 -30.01 9.60 -19.44
CA HIS A 2 -29.86 8.85 -18.17
C HIS A 2 -28.64 9.25 -17.31
N THR A 3 -28.08 10.44 -17.50
CA THR A 3 -26.78 10.84 -16.93
C THR A 3 -26.77 11.60 -15.59
N PRO A 4 -27.80 12.35 -15.16
CA PRO A 4 -27.67 13.17 -13.93
C PRO A 4 -27.80 12.35 -12.65
N ILE A 5 -28.64 11.31 -12.63
CA ILE A 5 -28.90 10.48 -11.45
C ILE A 5 -27.67 9.66 -11.06
N LYS A 6 -26.92 9.13 -12.04
CA LYS A 6 -25.67 8.39 -11.77
C LYS A 6 -24.61 9.28 -11.15
N ARG A 7 -24.45 10.51 -11.65
CA ARG A 7 -23.49 11.48 -11.08
C ARG A 7 -23.89 11.90 -9.66
N MET A 8 -25.19 12.12 -9.43
CA MET A 8 -25.72 12.46 -8.11
C MET A 8 -25.50 11.32 -7.10
N LEU A 9 -25.73 10.07 -7.50
CA LEU A 9 -25.48 8.89 -6.67
C LEU A 9 -23.99 8.71 -6.35
N ILE A 10 -23.10 8.94 -7.31
CA ILE A 10 -21.64 8.90 -7.10
C ILE A 10 -21.22 9.99 -6.11
N VAL A 11 -21.72 11.22 -6.27
CA VAL A 11 -21.43 12.33 -5.35
C VAL A 11 -21.98 12.03 -3.96
N LEU A 12 -23.20 11.49 -3.86
CA LEU A 12 -23.79 11.08 -2.58
C LEU A 12 -22.95 9.98 -1.92
N MET A 13 -22.51 8.97 -2.68
CA MET A 13 -21.69 7.87 -2.17
C MET A 13 -20.32 8.37 -1.69
N LEU A 14 -19.64 9.21 -2.48
CA LEU A 14 -18.39 9.87 -2.09
C LEU A 14 -18.57 10.74 -0.85
N SER A 15 -19.63 11.54 -0.80
CA SER A 15 -19.92 12.39 0.36
C SER A 15 -20.24 11.57 1.61
N SER A 16 -20.95 10.45 1.49
CA SER A 16 -21.21 9.54 2.61
C SER A 16 -19.95 8.85 3.13
N ILE A 17 -19.00 8.50 2.25
CA ILE A 17 -17.70 7.95 2.66
C ILE A 17 -16.88 9.02 3.41
N MET A 18 -16.90 10.27 2.92
CA MET A 18 -16.22 11.37 3.60
C MET A 18 -16.89 11.71 4.95
N LEU A 19 -18.22 11.70 5.03
CA LEU A 19 -19.00 11.96 6.25
C LEU A 19 -18.89 10.83 7.28
N ALA A 20 -18.81 9.57 6.85
CA ALA A 20 -18.55 8.44 7.74
C ALA A 20 -17.17 8.55 8.43
N SER A 21 -16.22 9.23 7.78
CA SER A 21 -14.88 9.50 8.33
C SER A 21 -14.89 10.55 9.46
N LEU A 22 -15.96 11.35 9.59
CA LEU A 22 -16.11 12.37 10.63
C LEU A 22 -16.73 11.82 11.94
N SER A 23 -17.36 10.64 11.90
CA SER A 23 -18.10 10.09 13.06
C SER A 23 -17.28 9.17 13.96
N SER A 24 -16.04 8.82 13.60
CA SER A 24 -15.16 8.03 14.48
C SER A 24 -14.34 8.94 15.41
N ALA A 25 -15.05 9.66 16.29
CA ALA A 25 -14.47 10.23 17.49
C ALA A 25 -14.33 9.17 18.60
N SER A 26 -13.95 7.94 18.24
CA SER A 26 -13.61 6.91 19.20
C SER A 26 -12.11 6.92 19.42
N ARG A 27 -11.69 6.86 20.69
CA ARG A 27 -10.30 6.77 21.15
C ARG A 27 -9.66 5.42 20.80
N ALA A 28 -10.33 4.61 19.98
CA ALA A 28 -9.87 3.32 19.51
C ALA A 28 -8.76 3.54 18.47
N PRO A 29 -7.73 2.69 18.48
CA PRO A 29 -6.67 2.80 17.48
C PRO A 29 -7.25 2.44 16.11
N TRP A 30 -6.91 3.23 15.09
CA TRP A 30 -7.33 2.97 13.72
C TRP A 30 -6.93 1.56 13.30
N THR A 31 -7.89 0.83 12.74
CA THR A 31 -7.81 -0.61 12.44
C THR A 31 -7.76 -0.90 10.95
N GLY A 32 -8.09 0.05 10.07
CA GLY A 32 -8.02 -0.21 8.64
C GLY A 32 -8.28 0.99 7.74
N GLY A 33 -8.12 0.77 6.44
CA GLY A 33 -8.30 1.79 5.44
C GLY A 33 -7.80 1.37 4.06
N TYR A 34 -7.38 2.35 3.26
CA TYR A 34 -6.89 2.13 1.91
C TYR A 34 -5.45 2.59 1.73
N ARG A 35 -4.74 1.97 0.78
CA ARG A 35 -3.39 2.35 0.38
C ARG A 35 -3.32 2.57 -1.12
N LEU A 36 -2.63 3.64 -1.50
CA LEU A 36 -2.20 3.91 -2.86
C LEU A 36 -0.68 3.78 -2.90
N ARG A 37 -0.13 3.04 -3.85
CA ARG A 37 1.31 2.81 -3.97
C ARG A 37 1.77 2.93 -5.41
N PHE A 38 2.94 3.51 -5.60
CA PHE A 38 3.64 3.64 -6.88
C PHE A 38 4.95 2.85 -6.77
N GLU A 39 5.14 1.92 -7.69
CA GLU A 39 6.29 1.03 -7.68
C GLU A 39 6.73 0.65 -9.08
N GLY A 40 7.99 0.25 -9.24
CA GLY A 40 8.51 -0.31 -10.47
C GLY A 40 9.24 -1.61 -10.19
N PHE A 41 9.20 -2.54 -11.14
CA PHE A 41 9.86 -3.84 -11.07
C PHE A 41 10.81 -4.01 -12.25
N SER A 42 11.96 -4.65 -12.04
CA SER A 42 12.92 -4.95 -13.12
C SER A 42 12.53 -6.22 -13.89
N ASP A 43 12.89 -6.30 -15.18
CA ASP A 43 12.63 -7.42 -16.12
C ASP A 43 13.16 -8.82 -15.71
N LYS A 44 13.84 -8.92 -14.57
CA LYS A 44 14.49 -10.17 -14.14
C LYS A 44 13.55 -11.11 -13.36
N ALA A 45 12.33 -10.68 -13.03
CA ALA A 45 11.34 -11.49 -12.29
C ALA A 45 10.07 -11.79 -13.11
N SER A 46 9.16 -12.57 -12.53
CA SER A 46 7.86 -12.98 -13.08
C SER A 46 7.01 -11.86 -13.66
N LEU A 47 7.18 -10.63 -13.16
CA LEU A 47 6.43 -9.44 -13.55
C LEU A 47 7.09 -8.71 -14.70
N SER A 48 6.29 -7.97 -15.47
CA SER A 48 6.80 -7.15 -16.57
C SER A 48 7.66 -6.01 -16.05
N ASP A 49 8.73 -5.65 -16.77
CA ASP A 49 9.54 -4.46 -16.51
C ASP A 49 8.72 -3.20 -16.75
N ALA A 50 8.07 -2.73 -15.70
CA ALA A 50 7.07 -1.69 -15.78
C ALA A 50 6.92 -0.96 -14.45
N GLU A 51 6.38 0.25 -14.54
CA GLU A 51 5.88 1.00 -13.40
C GLU A 51 4.40 0.67 -13.18
N TYR A 52 4.01 0.57 -11.93
CA TYR A 52 2.69 0.14 -11.49
C TYR A 52 2.13 1.14 -10.49
N ILE A 53 0.81 1.34 -10.59
CA ILE A 53 0.00 1.94 -9.55
C ILE A 53 -0.83 0.86 -8.87
N HIS A 54 -0.69 0.75 -7.56
CA HIS A 54 -1.41 -0.20 -6.72
C HIS A 54 -2.44 0.52 -5.87
N LEU A 55 -3.66 -0.01 -5.87
CA LEU A 55 -4.73 0.37 -4.96
C LEU A 55 -5.16 -0.85 -4.15
N GLY A 56 -5.21 -0.72 -2.83
CA GLY A 56 -5.64 -1.82 -1.98
C GLY A 56 -6.24 -1.37 -0.66
N LEU A 57 -6.79 -2.34 0.05
CA LEU A 57 -7.29 -2.19 1.41
C LEU A 57 -6.30 -2.82 2.37
N PHE A 58 -6.25 -2.29 3.58
CA PHE A 58 -5.43 -2.85 4.64
C PHE A 58 -6.15 -2.81 5.99
N THR A 59 -5.72 -3.69 6.89
CA THR A 59 -6.16 -3.73 8.27
C THR A 59 -4.99 -4.00 9.22
N THR A 60 -4.99 -3.34 10.36
CA THR A 60 -4.06 -3.50 11.48
C THR A 60 -4.84 -3.96 12.70
N PRO A 61 -5.14 -5.27 12.82
CA PRO A 61 -6.02 -5.79 13.87
C PRO A 61 -5.40 -5.75 15.26
N PHE A 62 -4.07 -5.64 15.37
CA PHE A 62 -3.35 -5.63 16.63
C PHE A 62 -2.43 -4.41 16.72
N HIS A 63 -2.42 -3.78 17.90
CA HIS A 63 -1.58 -2.63 18.23
C HIS A 63 -0.57 -2.97 19.33
N TRP A 64 0.39 -3.84 19.02
CA TRP A 64 1.45 -4.20 19.97
C TRP A 64 2.58 -3.14 19.95
N LYS A 65 3.23 -2.96 21.11
CA LYS A 65 4.23 -1.88 21.30
C LYS A 65 5.41 -1.95 20.33
N MET A 66 5.77 -3.13 19.85
CA MET A 66 7.01 -3.36 19.11
C MET A 66 6.80 -3.94 17.71
N PHE A 67 5.63 -4.53 17.43
CA PHE A 67 5.32 -5.16 16.15
C PHE A 67 3.83 -5.03 15.87
N ASN A 68 3.44 -4.29 14.82
CA ASN A 68 2.04 -4.14 14.44
C ASN A 68 1.79 -4.87 13.11
N PRO A 69 1.18 -6.08 13.14
CA PRO A 69 0.87 -6.81 11.94
C PRO A 69 -0.23 -6.08 11.16
N THR A 70 -0.02 -5.97 9.86
CA THR A 70 -0.90 -5.32 8.90
C THR A 70 -1.15 -6.30 7.76
N LEU A 71 -2.41 -6.65 7.53
CA LEU A 71 -2.82 -7.42 6.36
C LEU A 71 -3.29 -6.46 5.28
N SER A 72 -2.95 -6.71 4.02
CA SER A 72 -3.48 -5.93 2.91
C SER A 72 -3.73 -6.79 1.69
N ALA A 73 -4.71 -6.37 0.88
CA ALA A 73 -4.98 -6.94 -0.42
C ALA A 73 -5.35 -5.84 -1.42
N GLY A 74 -4.96 -6.00 -2.68
CA GLY A 74 -5.19 -4.97 -3.68
C GLY A 74 -4.83 -5.38 -5.09
N PHE A 75 -4.97 -4.43 -5.99
CA PHE A 75 -4.71 -4.57 -7.41
C PHE A 75 -3.69 -3.54 -7.85
N SER A 76 -2.72 -3.97 -8.64
CA SER A 76 -1.81 -3.10 -9.37
C SER A 76 -2.13 -3.13 -10.86
N SER A 77 -1.96 -1.99 -11.52
CA SER A 77 -2.03 -1.88 -12.97
C SER A 77 -0.79 -1.15 -13.48
N ALA A 78 -0.24 -1.62 -14.59
CA ALA A 78 0.87 -0.97 -15.25
C ALA A 78 0.47 0.44 -15.72
N LEU A 79 1.35 1.42 -15.49
CA LEU A 79 1.16 2.82 -15.89
C LEU A 79 1.39 3.02 -17.39
N SER A 80 2.24 2.19 -18.00
CA SER A 80 2.52 2.26 -19.43
C SER A 80 1.36 1.68 -20.24
N ALA A 81 0.83 2.47 -21.19
CA ALA A 81 -0.24 2.03 -22.09
C ALA A 81 0.18 0.88 -23.02
N THR A 82 1.48 0.66 -23.24
CA THR A 82 2.01 -0.39 -24.12
C THR A 82 2.20 -1.73 -23.40
N GLN A 83 2.17 -1.75 -22.07
CA GLN A 83 2.33 -2.95 -21.26
C GLN A 83 1.06 -3.19 -20.45
N ARG A 84 0.24 -4.16 -20.89
CA ARG A 84 -0.97 -4.54 -20.16
C ARG A 84 -0.61 -5.62 -19.13
N SER A 85 -0.45 -5.21 -17.89
CA SER A 85 -0.16 -6.10 -16.76
C SER A 85 -0.95 -5.66 -15.55
N ASN A 86 -1.83 -6.53 -15.08
CA ASN A 86 -2.60 -6.35 -13.87
C ASN A 86 -2.20 -7.42 -12.87
N ILE A 87 -1.95 -6.99 -11.63
CA ILE A 87 -1.45 -7.85 -10.58
C ILE A 87 -2.44 -7.81 -9.43
N PHE A 88 -2.80 -8.97 -8.90
CA PHE A 88 -3.43 -9.05 -7.59
C PHE A 88 -2.36 -9.32 -6.54
N GLU A 89 -2.42 -8.61 -5.42
CA GLU A 89 -1.50 -8.77 -4.30
C GLU A 89 -2.24 -9.05 -2.99
N GLY A 90 -1.76 -10.03 -2.24
CA GLY A 90 -2.02 -10.19 -0.82
C GLY A 90 -0.73 -10.04 -0.03
N ALA A 91 -0.73 -9.26 1.05
CA ALA A 91 0.49 -8.95 1.80
C ALA A 91 0.27 -8.98 3.31
N LEU A 92 1.35 -9.36 4.01
CA LEU A 92 1.51 -9.25 5.45
C LEU A 92 2.72 -8.35 5.73
N GLU A 93 2.47 -7.24 6.41
CA GLU A 93 3.45 -6.23 6.79
C GLU A 93 3.55 -6.17 8.31
N PHE A 94 4.75 -6.05 8.84
CA PHE A 94 5.02 -5.80 10.24
C PHE A 94 5.64 -4.41 10.36
N ARG A 95 4.89 -3.50 10.97
CA ARG A 95 5.41 -2.20 11.37
C ARG A 95 6.19 -2.36 12.66
N LEU A 96 7.43 -1.89 12.65
CA LEU A 96 8.38 -2.03 13.74
C LEU A 96 8.17 -0.90 14.77
N SER A 97 9.18 -0.68 15.61
CA SER A 97 9.19 0.35 16.65
C SER A 97 8.90 1.75 16.11
N SER A 98 8.08 2.49 16.87
CA SER A 98 7.67 3.85 16.55
C SER A 98 8.57 4.88 17.23
N VAL A 99 9.20 5.75 16.44
CA VAL A 99 10.14 6.78 16.89
C VAL A 99 9.56 8.17 16.66
N HIS A 100 9.22 8.88 17.73
CA HIS A 100 8.55 10.19 17.67
C HIS A 100 9.52 11.36 17.43
N LYS A 101 10.77 11.27 17.92
CA LYS A 101 11.82 12.29 17.74
C LYS A 101 12.90 11.79 16.79
N HIS A 102 12.57 11.68 15.51
CA HIS A 102 13.52 11.27 14.47
C HIS A 102 14.22 12.48 13.83
N ILE A 103 15.33 12.25 13.11
CA ILE A 103 16.17 13.32 12.51
C ILE A 103 15.35 14.24 11.59
N LEU A 104 14.42 13.67 10.82
CA LEU A 104 13.55 14.41 9.89
C LEU A 104 12.38 15.14 10.55
N SER A 105 12.21 15.07 11.87
CA SER A 105 11.05 15.66 12.56
C SER A 105 10.97 17.18 12.38
N ASN A 106 12.11 17.85 12.26
CA ASN A 106 12.18 19.30 12.03
C ASN A 106 11.89 19.71 10.57
N VAL A 107 11.94 18.76 9.63
CA VAL A 107 11.63 19.03 8.21
C VAL A 107 10.12 19.03 7.99
N PHE A 108 9.39 18.25 8.79
CA PHE A 108 7.94 18.14 8.67
C PHE A 108 7.23 19.23 9.46
N ARG A 109 6.20 19.83 8.83
CA ARG A 109 5.35 20.85 9.47
C ARG A 109 4.43 20.29 10.57
N ARG A 110 4.13 18.98 10.53
CA ARG A 110 3.25 18.28 11.48
C ARG A 110 4.07 17.27 12.28
N ASN A 111 3.65 17.03 13.52
CA ASN A 111 4.19 15.95 14.33
C ASN A 111 4.10 14.62 13.57
N SER A 112 5.21 13.92 13.49
CA SER A 112 5.38 12.69 12.75
C SER A 112 6.01 11.62 13.61
N THR A 113 5.60 10.39 13.36
CA THR A 113 6.23 9.21 13.95
C THR A 113 6.87 8.39 12.86
N TRP A 114 8.17 8.13 12.98
CA TRP A 114 8.88 7.24 12.08
C TRP A 114 8.65 5.79 12.50
N THR A 115 8.12 4.98 11.58
CA THR A 115 7.74 3.60 11.83
C THR A 115 8.21 2.75 10.64
N PRO A 116 9.47 2.28 10.63
CA PRO A 116 9.94 1.41 9.58
C PRO A 116 9.12 0.11 9.55
N ALA A 117 9.02 -0.50 8.39
CA ALA A 117 8.26 -1.74 8.22
C ALA A 117 9.01 -2.76 7.37
N ILE A 118 8.72 -4.03 7.60
CA ILE A 118 9.13 -5.15 6.77
C ILE A 118 7.91 -5.97 6.44
N GLY A 119 7.92 -6.70 5.34
CA GLY A 119 6.78 -7.54 5.02
C GLY A 119 7.07 -8.53 3.90
N ALA A 120 6.07 -9.36 3.67
CA ALA A 120 6.04 -10.26 2.53
C ALA A 120 4.71 -10.12 1.81
N SER A 121 4.73 -10.37 0.51
CA SER A 121 3.52 -10.41 -0.30
C SER A 121 3.55 -11.54 -1.30
N TYR A 122 2.37 -11.97 -1.68
CA TYR A 122 2.13 -12.92 -2.75
C TYR A 122 1.39 -12.20 -3.86
N MET A 123 1.92 -12.28 -5.07
CA MET A 123 1.41 -11.59 -6.24
C MET A 123 1.07 -12.56 -7.37
N ILE A 124 -0.03 -12.28 -8.07
CA ILE A 124 -0.51 -13.05 -9.22
C ILE A 124 -0.67 -12.09 -10.41
N GLU A 125 0.06 -12.31 -11.50
CA GLU A 125 -0.13 -11.58 -12.76
C GLU A 125 -1.26 -12.23 -13.57
N LEU A 126 -2.32 -11.46 -13.84
CA LEU A 126 -3.58 -11.98 -14.38
C LEU A 126 -3.48 -12.32 -15.88
N GLU A 127 -2.63 -11.63 -16.63
CA GLU A 127 -2.50 -11.80 -18.08
C GLU A 127 -1.58 -12.97 -18.46
N LYS A 128 -0.49 -13.20 -17.72
CA LYS A 128 0.51 -14.23 -18.04
C LYS A 128 0.18 -15.57 -17.37
N LYS A 129 -0.95 -16.17 -17.75
CA LYS A 129 -1.41 -17.48 -17.24
C LYS A 129 -1.52 -17.58 -15.70
N GLY A 130 -1.66 -16.46 -14.99
CA GLY A 130 -1.74 -16.46 -13.53
C GLY A 130 -0.38 -16.63 -12.84
N ARG A 131 0.69 -16.10 -13.45
CA ARG A 131 2.06 -16.21 -12.94
C ARG A 131 2.17 -15.73 -11.49
N GLN A 132 2.82 -16.52 -10.66
CA GLN A 132 2.84 -16.32 -9.22
C GLN A 132 4.24 -15.94 -8.72
N SER A 133 4.29 -14.99 -7.79
CA SER A 133 5.54 -14.58 -7.18
C SER A 133 5.40 -14.29 -5.69
N LEU A 134 6.45 -14.64 -4.95
CA LEU A 134 6.63 -14.26 -3.55
C LEU A 134 7.58 -13.07 -3.48
N HIS A 135 7.23 -12.13 -2.62
CA HIS A 135 7.93 -10.87 -2.49
C HIS A 135 8.26 -10.68 -1.03
N ILE A 136 9.46 -10.17 -0.76
CA ILE A 136 9.82 -9.63 0.54
C ILE A 136 10.18 -8.16 0.35
N TYR A 137 9.82 -7.33 1.32
CA TYR A 137 10.06 -5.91 1.21
C TYR A 137 10.40 -5.26 2.54
N ALA A 138 11.10 -4.15 2.44
CA ALA A 138 11.42 -3.26 3.55
C ALA A 138 11.03 -1.83 3.19
N LYS A 139 10.45 -1.12 4.15
CA LYS A 139 10.05 0.29 4.07
C LYS A 139 10.80 1.05 5.16
N PRO A 140 12.06 1.42 4.90
CA PRO A 140 12.89 2.08 5.90
C PRO A 140 12.34 3.47 6.25
N PHE A 141 11.71 4.18 5.31
CA PHE A 141 11.22 5.53 5.51
C PHE A 141 9.69 5.59 5.45
N SER A 142 9.06 5.30 6.58
CA SER A 142 7.61 5.34 6.75
C SER A 142 7.25 6.28 7.90
N PHE A 143 6.45 7.30 7.61
CA PHE A 143 6.11 8.38 8.54
C PHE A 143 4.60 8.46 8.71
N SER A 144 4.16 8.39 9.97
CA SER A 144 2.74 8.51 10.32
C SER A 144 2.43 9.91 10.84
N PHE A 145 1.34 10.48 10.33
CA PHE A 145 0.81 11.82 10.62
C PHE A 145 -0.64 11.72 11.06
N GLY A 146 -0.88 11.09 12.22
CA GLY A 146 -2.23 10.76 12.69
C GLY A 146 -2.83 9.63 11.86
N GLU A 147 -3.85 9.93 11.07
CA GLU A 147 -4.61 9.01 10.24
C GLU A 147 -3.97 8.67 8.88
N LYS A 148 -2.83 9.31 8.56
CA LYS A 148 -2.09 9.08 7.31
C LYS A 148 -0.72 8.48 7.58
N THR A 149 -0.31 7.53 6.77
CA THR A 149 1.08 7.06 6.72
C THR A 149 1.62 7.27 5.32
N ILE A 150 2.80 7.89 5.23
CA ILE A 150 3.53 8.10 3.97
C ILE A 150 4.81 7.29 4.03
N SER A 151 4.96 6.36 3.10
CA SER A 151 6.19 5.58 2.95
C SER A 151 6.89 5.95 1.65
N VAL A 152 8.20 6.13 1.71
CA VAL A 152 9.04 6.41 0.53
C VAL A 152 10.19 5.43 0.47
N LEU A 153 10.65 5.12 -0.74
CA LEU A 153 11.81 4.27 -1.00
C LEU A 153 11.71 2.90 -0.32
N GLY A 154 10.62 2.18 -0.61
CA GLY A 154 10.51 0.78 -0.24
C GLY A 154 11.33 -0.09 -1.19
N ILE A 155 12.06 -1.05 -0.67
CA ILE A 155 12.85 -2.01 -1.45
C ILE A 155 12.09 -3.33 -1.49
N ARG A 156 11.99 -3.94 -2.67
CA ARG A 156 11.29 -5.20 -2.90
C ARG A 156 12.20 -6.20 -3.59
N ILE A 157 12.22 -7.43 -3.10
CA ILE A 157 12.86 -8.57 -3.76
C ILE A 157 11.77 -9.54 -4.15
N LEU A 158 11.82 -9.98 -5.40
CA LEU A 158 10.81 -10.80 -6.05
C LEU A 158 11.39 -12.17 -6.34
N PHE A 159 10.63 -13.21 -6.01
CA PHE A 159 10.94 -14.60 -6.29
C PHE A 159 9.82 -15.17 -7.15
N ASP A 160 10.15 -15.45 -8.41
CA ASP A 160 9.27 -16.17 -9.33
C ASP A 160 9.20 -17.64 -8.90
N ILE A 161 7.99 -18.13 -8.64
CA ILE A 161 7.76 -19.50 -8.15
C ILE A 161 7.98 -20.53 -9.28
N GLU A 162 7.66 -20.17 -10.52
CA GLU A 162 7.70 -21.06 -11.68
C GLU A 162 9.12 -21.16 -12.24
N ASP A 163 9.72 -20.02 -12.55
CA ASP A 163 11.03 -19.95 -13.22
C ASP A 163 12.20 -19.92 -12.25
N LYS A 164 11.94 -19.83 -10.93
CA LYS A 164 12.96 -19.69 -9.86
C LYS A 164 13.90 -18.50 -10.09
N ARG A 165 13.40 -17.44 -10.71
CA ARG A 165 14.15 -16.21 -10.98
C ARG A 165 13.99 -15.22 -9.83
N ILE A 166 15.04 -14.44 -9.63
CA ILE A 166 15.06 -13.36 -8.64
C ILE A 166 15.08 -12.04 -9.39
N GLY A 167 14.15 -11.16 -9.04
CA GLY A 167 14.16 -9.76 -9.46
C GLY A 167 14.06 -8.83 -8.27
N TRP A 168 14.02 -7.55 -8.57
CA TRP A 168 13.88 -6.51 -7.57
C TRP A 168 12.92 -5.43 -8.07
N GLY A 169 12.42 -4.65 -7.12
CA GLY A 169 11.59 -3.50 -7.40
C GLY A 169 11.79 -2.43 -6.35
N ILE A 170 11.36 -1.24 -6.70
CA ILE A 170 11.36 -0.09 -5.80
C ILE A 170 9.94 0.45 -5.72
N GLN A 171 9.47 0.59 -4.50
CA GLN A 171 8.32 1.41 -4.17
C GLN A 171 8.80 2.84 -3.98
N VAL A 172 8.42 3.73 -4.89
CA VAL A 172 8.79 5.15 -4.82
C VAL A 172 8.01 5.85 -3.73
N LEU A 173 6.69 5.63 -3.72
CA LEU A 173 5.76 6.30 -2.82
C LEU A 173 4.60 5.38 -2.45
N GLU A 174 4.17 5.46 -1.20
CA GLU A 174 2.92 4.91 -0.75
C GLU A 174 2.24 5.85 0.23
N ILE A 175 0.94 6.02 0.04
CA ILE A 175 0.06 6.80 0.90
C ILE A 175 -0.97 5.83 1.43
N SER A 176 -0.99 5.66 2.75
CA SER A 176 -2.02 4.89 3.45
C SER A 176 -2.88 5.86 4.25
N GLN A 177 -4.19 5.71 4.14
CA GLN A 177 -5.18 6.49 4.86
C GLN A 177 -6.02 5.53 5.69
N PHE A 178 -6.02 5.72 7.00
CA PHE A 178 -6.94 5.05 7.91
C PHE A 178 -8.34 5.66 7.79
N LEU A 179 -9.36 4.81 7.82
CA LEU A 179 -10.77 5.21 7.72
C LEU A 179 -11.56 4.91 9.00
N PHE A 180 -11.14 3.90 9.77
CA PHE A 180 -11.79 3.43 10.99
C PHE A 180 -10.79 2.69 11.88
#